data_AF-A0A384A553-F1
#
_entry.id   AF-A0A384A553-F1
#
_cell.length_a   1.000
_cell.length_b   1.000
_cell.length_c   1.000
_cell.angle_alpha   90.00
_cell.angle_beta   90.00
_cell.angle_gamma   90.00
#
_symmetry.space_group_name_H-M   'P 1'
#
loop_
_entity.id
_entity.type
_entity.pdbx_description
1 polymer ?
#
loop_
_entity_poly.entity_id
_entity_poly.type
_entity_poly.pdbx_seq_one_letter_code
_entity_poly.pdbx_strand_id
1 'polypeptide(L)'
;MTEKSIKKVLQRHRLSGDCHMITFQLEFQLLEIQNEESLSSVITDLSIIMEPTEYSELSEFVSRAEERRDLFMFFRSLHFFVEWCEYRKRTFKRFKEKYPEAVHLSEGASSSCMGIRSPSRPGFELVIVWRIQIDEEGKVLPKLDLLTKVPLQALELDKNGVIETAPLSFRTLLGVLGIEATLESLIKSLHTEASN
;
A
#
# COMPACT_ATOMS: atom_id res chain seq x y z
N MET A 1 7.79 2.51 -58.96
CA MET A 1 7.77 2.53 -57.49
C MET A 1 6.38 2.13 -57.07
N THR A 2 6.22 0.91 -56.56
CA THR A 2 4.94 0.42 -56.01
C THR A 2 4.77 0.99 -54.60
N GLU A 3 3.72 1.78 -54.39
CA GLU A 3 3.30 2.23 -53.05
C GLU A 3 2.97 1.00 -52.22
N LYS A 4 3.78 0.71 -51.19
CA LYS A 4 3.46 -0.31 -50.18
C LYS A 4 2.18 0.13 -49.45
N SER A 5 1.13 -0.69 -49.54
CA SER A 5 -0.16 -0.45 -48.89
C SER A 5 -0.01 -0.50 -47.37
N ILE A 6 -0.22 0.63 -46.70
CA ILE A 6 -0.26 0.72 -45.23
C ILE A 6 -1.72 0.84 -44.81
N LYS A 7 -2.24 -0.16 -44.08
CA LYS A 7 -3.58 -0.11 -43.51
C LYS A 7 -3.50 0.38 -42.06
N LYS A 8 -4.29 1.40 -41.72
CA LYS A 8 -4.44 1.91 -40.35
C LYS A 8 -5.88 1.72 -39.87
N VAL A 9 -6.06 1.10 -38.72
CA VAL A 9 -7.38 0.88 -38.11
C VAL A 9 -7.34 1.44 -36.69
N LEU A 10 -8.29 2.32 -36.36
CA LEU A 10 -8.46 2.84 -35.01
C LEU A 10 -9.66 2.16 -34.37
N GLN A 11 -9.45 1.50 -33.24
CA GLN A 11 -10.49 0.83 -32.48
C GLN A 11 -10.60 1.44 -31.08
N ARG A 12 -11.82 1.56 -30.57
CA ARG A 12 -12.09 2.00 -29.21
C ARG A 12 -12.58 0.82 -28.40
N HIS A 13 -11.95 0.60 -27.27
CA HIS A 13 -12.25 -0.50 -26.37
C HIS A 13 -12.68 0.05 -25.03
N ARG A 14 -13.61 -0.64 -24.38
CA ARG A 14 -14.03 -0.36 -23.02
C ARG A 14 -14.00 -1.64 -22.22
N LEU A 15 -13.44 -1.56 -21.03
CA LEU A 15 -13.35 -2.67 -20.09
C LEU A 15 -13.77 -2.16 -18.72
N SER A 16 -14.53 -2.97 -18.00
CA SER A 16 -14.88 -2.73 -16.61
C SER A 16 -14.61 -3.99 -15.81
N GLY A 17 -14.30 -3.82 -14.53
CA GLY A 17 -14.11 -4.94 -13.64
C GLY A 17 -13.88 -4.51 -12.21
N ASP A 18 -13.76 -5.51 -11.36
CA ASP A 18 -13.61 -5.36 -9.93
C ASP A 18 -12.29 -6.02 -9.50
N CYS A 19 -11.48 -5.29 -8.74
CA CYS A 19 -10.32 -5.82 -8.04
C CYS A 19 -10.59 -5.77 -6.53
N HIS A 20 -11.16 -6.87 -6.01
CA HIS A 20 -11.69 -6.95 -4.64
C HIS A 20 -12.70 -5.83 -4.33
N MET A 21 -12.28 -4.81 -3.58
CA MET A 21 -13.12 -3.69 -3.13
C MET A 21 -13.04 -2.47 -4.08
N ILE A 22 -12.30 -2.60 -5.19
CA ILE A 22 -12.02 -1.49 -6.10
C ILE A 22 -12.63 -1.79 -7.45
N THR A 23 -13.70 -1.06 -7.77
CA THR A 23 -14.36 -1.06 -9.08
C THR A 23 -13.63 -0.09 -10.02
N PHE A 24 -13.37 -0.53 -11.25
CA PHE A 24 -12.80 0.32 -12.28
C PHE A 24 -13.49 0.14 -13.62
N GLN A 25 -13.46 1.20 -14.40
CA GLN A 25 -13.79 1.19 -15.82
C GLN A 25 -12.68 1.91 -16.56
N LEU A 26 -12.20 1.33 -17.65
CA LEU A 26 -11.25 1.97 -18.53
C LEU A 26 -11.73 1.97 -19.97
N GLU A 27 -11.28 2.97 -20.69
CA GLU A 27 -11.52 3.16 -22.09
C GLU A 27 -10.20 3.50 -22.78
N PHE A 28 -9.91 2.85 -23.90
CA PHE A 28 -8.68 3.10 -24.63
C PHE A 28 -8.88 3.03 -26.14
N GLN A 29 -8.04 3.76 -26.86
CA GLN A 29 -7.99 3.74 -28.32
C GLN A 29 -6.75 3.00 -28.77
N LEU A 30 -6.94 1.96 -29.59
CA LEU A 30 -5.89 1.15 -30.18
C LEU A 30 -5.75 1.50 -31.66
N LEU A 31 -4.57 2.00 -32.05
CA LEU A 31 -4.20 2.20 -33.44
C LEU A 31 -3.39 1.00 -33.92
N GLU A 32 -3.98 0.22 -34.82
CA GLU A 32 -3.33 -0.90 -35.49
C GLU A 32 -2.81 -0.43 -36.85
N ILE A 33 -1.52 -0.63 -37.09
CA ILE A 33 -0.85 -0.33 -38.34
C ILE A 33 -0.34 -1.64 -38.93
N GLN A 34 -0.86 -1.98 -40.10
CA GLN A 34 -0.52 -3.19 -40.83
C GLN A 34 0.23 -2.82 -42.11
N ASN A 35 1.45 -3.36 -42.23
CA ASN A 35 2.25 -3.37 -43.45
C ASN A 35 2.42 -4.82 -43.92
N GLU A 36 2.95 -5.05 -45.13
CA GLU A 36 3.16 -6.40 -45.69
C GLU A 36 4.02 -7.32 -44.81
N GLU A 37 4.89 -6.76 -43.95
CA GLU A 37 5.88 -7.50 -43.16
C GLU A 37 5.62 -7.44 -41.65
N SER A 38 4.71 -6.57 -41.16
CA SER A 38 4.55 -6.32 -39.72
C SER A 38 3.16 -5.81 -39.34
N LEU A 39 2.68 -6.28 -38.18
CA LEU A 39 1.56 -5.70 -37.44
C LEU A 39 2.12 -4.98 -36.21
N SER A 40 1.79 -3.70 -36.05
CA SER A 40 2.10 -2.94 -34.83
C SER A 40 0.84 -2.33 -34.28
N SER A 41 0.65 -2.39 -32.97
CA SER A 41 -0.48 -1.79 -32.28
C SER A 41 0.02 -0.85 -31.19
N VAL A 42 -0.58 0.34 -31.10
CA VAL A 42 -0.22 1.35 -30.09
C VAL A 42 -1.47 1.94 -29.47
N ILE A 43 -1.44 2.14 -28.15
CA ILE A 43 -2.51 2.83 -27.44
C ILE A 43 -2.30 4.34 -27.62
N THR A 44 -3.27 5.01 -28.24
CA THR A 44 -3.20 6.45 -28.52
C THR A 44 -3.88 7.29 -27.45
N ASP A 45 -4.82 6.70 -26.72
CA ASP A 45 -5.62 7.35 -25.70
C ASP A 45 -6.01 6.32 -24.64
N LEU A 46 -5.99 6.71 -23.37
CA LEU A 46 -6.37 5.87 -22.23
C LEU A 46 -7.03 6.76 -21.18
N SER A 47 -8.26 6.39 -20.79
CA SER A 47 -8.98 6.98 -19.68
C SER A 47 -9.41 5.88 -18.71
N ILE A 48 -9.23 6.14 -17.42
CA ILE A 48 -9.50 5.23 -16.32
C ILE A 48 -10.38 5.97 -15.32
N ILE A 49 -11.52 5.37 -15.02
CA ILE A 49 -12.47 5.82 -14.01
C ILE A 49 -12.45 4.78 -12.90
N MET A 50 -12.22 5.23 -11.67
CA MET A 50 -12.28 4.39 -10.48
C MET A 50 -13.31 4.96 -9.52
N GLU A 51 -14.00 4.08 -8.80
CA GLU A 51 -14.88 4.53 -7.72
C GLU A 51 -14.05 5.22 -6.63
N PRO A 52 -14.60 6.26 -5.96
CA PRO A 52 -13.92 6.91 -4.86
C PRO A 52 -13.49 5.88 -3.81
N THR A 53 -12.20 5.87 -3.48
CA THR A 53 -11.65 5.01 -2.44
C THR A 53 -11.05 5.85 -1.32
N GLU A 54 -10.85 5.23 -0.15
CA GLU A 54 -10.10 5.84 0.96
C GLU A 54 -8.60 5.97 0.65
N TYR A 55 -8.13 5.44 -0.48
CA TYR A 55 -6.73 5.41 -0.88
C TYR A 55 -6.42 6.58 -1.82
N SER A 56 -5.97 7.68 -1.22
CA SER A 56 -5.50 8.85 -1.98
C SER A 56 -4.37 8.53 -2.97
N GLU A 57 -3.58 7.49 -2.70
CA GLU A 57 -2.45 7.05 -3.53
C GLU A 57 -2.89 6.54 -4.90
N LEU A 58 -4.15 6.09 -5.04
CA LEU A 58 -4.66 5.59 -6.32
C LEU A 58 -4.93 6.71 -7.32
N SER A 59 -5.30 7.91 -6.88
CA SER A 59 -5.64 9.00 -7.82
C SER A 59 -4.41 9.45 -8.62
N GLU A 60 -3.29 9.69 -7.93
CA GLU A 60 -2.02 10.07 -8.57
C GLU A 60 -1.51 8.96 -9.50
N PHE A 61 -1.60 7.70 -9.04
CA PHE A 61 -1.22 6.55 -9.84
C PHE A 61 -2.07 6.40 -11.13
N VAL A 62 -3.38 6.59 -11.04
CA VAL A 62 -4.28 6.52 -12.19
C VAL A 62 -3.92 7.56 -13.23
N SER A 63 -3.74 8.82 -12.81
CA SER A 63 -3.34 9.89 -13.72
C SER A 63 -2.02 9.56 -14.43
N ARG A 64 -1.02 9.03 -13.70
CA ARG A 64 0.24 8.57 -14.33
C ARG A 64 0.03 7.44 -15.34
N ALA A 65 -0.83 6.47 -15.03
CA ALA A 65 -1.10 5.35 -15.93
C ALA A 65 -1.79 5.81 -17.23
N GLU A 66 -2.74 6.75 -17.12
CA GLU A 66 -3.40 7.40 -18.26
C GLU A 66 -2.39 8.18 -19.12
N GLU A 67 -1.56 9.03 -18.51
CA GLU A 67 -0.54 9.83 -19.20
C GLU A 67 0.47 8.96 -19.97
N ARG A 68 0.90 7.85 -19.36
CA ARG A 68 1.83 6.90 -19.98
C ARG A 68 1.14 5.93 -20.95
N ARG A 69 -0.20 5.90 -20.97
CA ARG A 69 -1.03 4.98 -21.76
C ARG A 69 -0.66 3.52 -21.50
N ASP A 70 -0.29 3.22 -20.26
CA ASP A 70 0.27 1.94 -19.87
C ASP A 70 -0.78 1.12 -19.12
N LEU A 71 -1.57 0.37 -19.89
CA LEU A 71 -2.56 -0.56 -19.34
C LEU A 71 -1.91 -1.64 -18.47
N PHE A 72 -0.71 -2.08 -18.83
CA PHE A 72 -0.04 -3.13 -18.09
C PHE A 72 0.38 -2.64 -16.70
N MET A 73 0.97 -1.46 -16.63
CA MET A 73 1.25 -0.77 -15.37
C MET A 73 -0.01 -0.61 -14.53
N PHE A 74 -1.14 -0.22 -15.13
CA PHE A 74 -2.41 -0.08 -14.41
C PHE A 74 -2.80 -1.40 -13.72
N PHE A 75 -2.96 -2.48 -14.49
CA PHE A 75 -3.41 -3.76 -13.94
C PHE A 75 -2.43 -4.35 -12.93
N ARG A 76 -1.13 -4.32 -13.25
CA ARG A 76 -0.09 -4.87 -12.39
C ARG A 76 -0.05 -4.16 -11.05
N SER A 77 -0.08 -2.82 -11.05
CA SER A 77 0.00 -2.04 -9.82
C SER A 77 -1.29 -2.17 -9.00
N LEU A 78 -2.46 -2.13 -9.64
CA LEU A 78 -3.74 -2.32 -8.94
C LEU A 78 -3.81 -3.68 -8.24
N HIS A 79 -3.38 -4.74 -8.92
CA HIS A 79 -3.30 -6.09 -8.35
C HIS A 79 -2.45 -6.10 -7.07
N PHE A 80 -1.18 -5.68 -7.15
CA PHE A 80 -0.28 -5.69 -5.99
C PHE A 80 -0.73 -4.75 -4.88
N PHE A 81 -1.34 -3.61 -5.22
CA PHE A 81 -1.92 -2.68 -4.24
C PHE A 81 -2.96 -3.38 -3.38
N VAL A 82 -3.91 -4.05 -4.02
CA VAL A 82 -4.97 -4.77 -3.33
C VAL A 82 -4.42 -5.96 -2.52
N GLU A 83 -3.42 -6.68 -3.04
CA GLU A 83 -2.75 -7.74 -2.29
C GLU A 83 -2.10 -7.21 -1.00
N TRP A 84 -1.43 -6.07 -1.06
CA TRP A 84 -0.85 -5.44 0.12
C TRP A 84 -1.90 -4.95 1.11
N CYS A 85 -3.03 -4.41 0.62
CA CYS A 85 -4.17 -4.02 1.48
C CYS A 85 -4.72 -5.23 2.24
N GLU A 86 -4.96 -6.34 1.55
CA GLU A 86 -5.45 -7.57 2.16
C GLU A 86 -4.41 -8.22 3.09
N TYR A 87 -3.12 -8.13 2.76
CA TYR A 87 -2.06 -8.59 3.65
C TYR A 87 -2.00 -7.78 4.95
N ARG A 88 -2.07 -6.43 4.88
CA ARG A 88 -2.15 -5.56 6.05
C ARG A 88 -3.36 -5.91 6.92
N LYS A 89 -4.55 -6.00 6.31
CA LYS A 89 -5.80 -6.30 7.00
C LYS A 89 -5.77 -7.63 7.74
N ARG A 90 -5.30 -8.69 7.07
CA ARG A 90 -5.13 -10.02 7.70
C ARG A 90 -4.13 -9.98 8.84
N THR A 91 -3.02 -9.27 8.66
CA THR A 91 -1.98 -9.12 9.69
C THR A 91 -2.52 -8.42 10.93
N PHE A 92 -3.19 -7.28 10.77
CA PHE A 92 -3.79 -6.53 11.87
C PHE A 92 -4.86 -7.34 12.60
N LYS A 93 -5.75 -8.01 11.85
CA LYS A 93 -6.77 -8.88 12.44
C LYS A 93 -6.13 -10.00 13.28
N ARG A 94 -5.12 -10.68 12.75
CA ARG A 94 -4.41 -11.76 13.46
C ARG A 94 -3.78 -11.27 14.77
N PHE A 95 -3.12 -10.11 14.75
CA PHE A 95 -2.52 -9.56 15.97
C PHE A 95 -3.56 -9.10 16.99
N LYS A 96 -4.69 -8.55 16.53
CA LYS A 96 -5.80 -8.22 17.42
C LYS A 96 -6.40 -9.46 18.08
N GLU A 97 -6.57 -10.55 17.34
CA GLU A 97 -7.08 -11.82 17.87
C GLU A 97 -6.08 -12.47 18.84
N LYS A 98 -4.79 -12.41 18.53
CA LYS A 98 -3.73 -13.01 19.36
C LYS A 98 -3.43 -12.22 20.63
N TYR A 99 -3.54 -10.89 20.58
CA TYR A 99 -3.22 -9.99 21.68
C TYR A 99 -4.34 -8.96 21.90
N PRO A 100 -5.55 -9.39 22.32
CA PRO A 100 -6.72 -8.52 22.36
C PRO A 100 -6.57 -7.34 23.32
N GLU A 101 -5.81 -7.48 24.40
CA GLU A 101 -5.60 -6.44 25.41
C GLU A 101 -4.50 -5.44 25.03
N ALA A 102 -3.51 -5.87 24.24
CA ALA A 102 -2.40 -5.02 23.85
C ALA A 102 -2.63 -4.32 22.50
N VAL A 103 -3.34 -4.97 21.57
CA VAL A 103 -3.53 -4.45 20.20
C VAL A 103 -4.90 -3.80 20.07
N HIS A 104 -4.93 -2.60 19.48
CA HIS A 104 -6.16 -1.85 19.23
C HIS A 104 -6.23 -1.39 17.78
N LEU A 105 -7.43 -1.47 17.20
CA LEU A 105 -7.72 -1.11 15.81
C LEU A 105 -8.86 -0.09 15.82
N SER A 106 -8.57 1.16 16.17
CA SER A 106 -9.58 2.21 16.37
C SER A 106 -10.45 2.46 15.14
N GLU A 107 -9.86 2.33 13.95
CA GLU A 107 -10.51 2.50 12.65
C GLU A 107 -10.76 1.14 11.96
N GLY A 108 -10.65 0.03 12.70
CA GLY A 108 -10.81 -1.32 12.18
C GLY A 108 -9.57 -1.89 11.47
N ALA A 109 -9.65 -3.17 11.10
CA ALA A 109 -8.52 -3.91 10.52
C ALA A 109 -8.14 -3.45 9.10
N SER A 110 -9.04 -2.79 8.39
CA SER A 110 -8.76 -2.24 7.06
C SER A 110 -7.99 -0.92 7.10
N SER A 111 -7.88 -0.26 8.27
CA SER A 111 -7.17 1.02 8.41
C SER A 111 -5.66 0.87 8.16
N SER A 112 -5.01 2.02 7.96
CA SER A 112 -3.56 2.14 7.89
C SER A 112 -2.86 2.09 9.25
N CYS A 113 -3.61 2.16 10.35
CA CYS A 113 -3.04 2.27 11.69
C CYS A 113 -3.37 1.07 12.60
N MET A 114 -2.39 0.61 13.36
CA MET A 114 -2.57 -0.35 14.46
C MET A 114 -1.89 0.18 15.72
N GLY A 115 -2.65 0.32 16.80
CA GLY A 115 -2.14 0.73 18.11
C GLY A 115 -1.69 -0.47 18.94
N ILE A 116 -0.61 -0.31 19.69
CA ILE A 116 -0.09 -1.27 20.65
C ILE A 116 0.09 -0.54 21.99
N ARG A 117 -0.52 -1.07 23.05
CA ARG A 117 -0.48 -0.51 24.40
C ARG A 117 -0.11 -1.61 25.38
N SER A 118 0.48 -1.20 26.50
CA SER A 118 0.65 -2.11 27.64
C SER A 118 -0.48 -1.88 28.63
N PRO A 119 -1.22 -2.93 29.05
CA PRO A 119 -2.22 -2.80 30.12
C PRO A 119 -1.61 -2.28 31.43
N SER A 120 -0.33 -2.58 31.66
CA SER A 120 0.40 -2.19 32.87
C SER A 120 0.91 -0.74 32.88
N ARG A 121 0.95 -0.08 31.71
CA ARG A 121 1.52 1.27 31.55
C ARG A 121 0.54 2.19 30.80
N PRO A 122 -0.52 2.67 31.49
CA PRO A 122 -1.49 3.55 30.86
C PRO A 122 -0.81 4.84 30.36
N GLY A 123 -1.18 5.27 29.16
CA GLY A 123 -0.65 6.49 28.53
C GLY A 123 0.52 6.28 27.57
N PHE A 124 1.19 5.12 27.59
CA PHE A 124 2.18 4.73 26.59
C PHE A 124 1.53 3.95 25.45
N GLU A 125 1.71 4.42 24.22
CA GLU A 125 1.16 3.80 23.02
C GLU A 125 2.15 3.87 21.86
N LEU A 126 2.30 2.74 21.18
CA LEU A 126 3.00 2.65 19.91
C LEU A 126 1.96 2.53 18.80
N VAL A 127 2.01 3.39 17.80
CA VAL A 127 1.12 3.33 16.64
C VAL A 127 1.94 2.95 15.42
N ILE A 128 1.63 1.78 14.86
CA ILE A 128 2.15 1.34 13.57
C ILE A 128 1.35 2.04 12.48
N VAL A 129 2.04 2.74 11.60
CA VAL A 129 1.45 3.37 10.40
C VAL A 129 1.93 2.58 9.18
N TRP A 130 1.02 1.87 8.52
CA TRP A 130 1.30 1.03 7.36
C TRP A 130 0.60 1.57 6.12
N ARG A 131 1.37 2.27 5.28
CA ARG A 131 0.94 2.83 3.99
C ARG A 131 1.39 1.94 2.85
N ILE A 132 0.68 2.00 1.73
CA ILE A 132 1.01 1.27 0.51
C ILE A 132 1.30 2.33 -0.54
N GLN A 133 2.54 2.37 -1.00
CA GLN A 133 3.00 3.37 -1.96
C GLN A 133 3.12 2.74 -3.34
N ILE A 134 2.83 3.54 -4.37
CA ILE A 134 3.05 3.18 -5.77
C ILE A 134 4.08 4.17 -6.30
N ASP A 135 5.25 3.66 -6.71
CA ASP A 135 6.31 4.51 -7.26
C ASP A 135 6.03 4.92 -8.72
N GLU A 136 6.96 5.68 -9.29
CA GLU A 136 6.87 6.20 -10.65
C GLU A 136 6.85 5.10 -11.71
N GLU A 137 7.40 3.92 -11.42
CA GLU A 137 7.41 2.77 -12.32
C GLU A 137 6.21 1.84 -12.11
N GLY A 138 5.29 2.19 -11.20
CA GLY A 138 4.13 1.38 -10.87
C GLY A 138 4.51 0.13 -10.09
N LYS A 139 5.58 0.20 -9.30
CA LYS A 139 5.92 -0.81 -8.31
C LYS A 139 5.24 -0.44 -7.01
N VAL A 140 4.62 -1.44 -6.41
CA VAL A 140 3.86 -1.27 -5.17
C VAL A 140 4.68 -1.77 -3.99
N LEU A 141 4.85 -0.91 -2.99
CA LEU A 141 5.68 -1.18 -1.82
C LEU A 141 4.93 -0.84 -0.52
N PRO A 142 4.95 -1.74 0.47
CA PRO A 142 4.47 -1.41 1.81
C PRO A 142 5.52 -0.54 2.52
N LYS A 143 5.08 0.59 3.08
CA LYS A 143 5.91 1.44 3.93
C LYS A 143 5.31 1.50 5.33
N LEU A 144 6.06 0.97 6.28
CA LEU A 144 5.69 0.98 7.68
C LEU A 144 6.55 1.99 8.43
N ASP A 145 5.91 2.75 9.31
CA ASP A 145 6.58 3.62 10.28
C ASP A 145 5.95 3.46 11.67
N LEU A 146 6.63 4.01 12.67
CA LEU A 146 6.24 3.94 14.07
C LEU A 146 6.04 5.35 14.63
N LEU A 147 4.91 5.58 15.27
CA LEU A 147 4.66 6.76 16.08
C LEU A 147 4.62 6.37 17.55
N THR A 148 5.34 7.12 18.38
CA THR A 148 5.37 6.92 19.83
C THR A 148 4.52 7.99 20.51
N LYS A 149 3.51 7.56 21.26
CA LYS A 149 2.75 8.44 22.14
C LYS A 149 3.15 8.13 23.57
N VAL A 150 3.83 9.08 24.19
CA VAL A 150 4.37 8.95 25.55
C VAL A 150 3.89 10.09 26.45
N PRO A 151 3.64 9.84 27.74
CA PRO A 151 3.39 10.92 28.69
C PRO A 151 4.62 11.83 28.82
N LEU A 152 4.40 13.13 29.01
CA LEU A 152 5.47 14.13 29.13
C LEU A 152 6.48 13.77 30.23
N GLN A 153 6.00 13.25 31.36
CA GLN A 153 6.86 12.85 32.47
C GLN A 153 7.81 11.70 32.08
N ALA A 154 7.38 10.80 31.19
CA ALA A 154 8.23 9.72 30.70
C ALA A 154 9.27 10.23 29.69
N LEU A 155 8.94 11.28 28.93
CA LEU A 155 9.86 11.91 27.99
C LEU A 155 10.99 12.65 28.72
N GLU A 156 10.72 13.32 29.83
CA GLU A 156 11.74 13.97 30.68
C GLU A 156 12.75 12.96 31.26
N LEU A 157 12.34 11.70 31.41
CA LEU A 157 13.18 10.61 31.92
C LEU A 157 13.98 9.91 30.80
N ASP A 158 13.67 10.16 29.53
CA ASP A 158 14.34 9.55 28.37
C ASP A 158 15.69 10.23 28.05
N LYS A 159 16.65 10.08 28.95
CA LYS A 159 17.99 10.67 28.82
C LYS A 159 18.78 10.16 27.60
N ASN A 160 18.35 9.03 27.04
CA ASN A 160 19.03 8.35 25.94
C ASN A 160 18.36 8.60 24.57
N GLY A 161 17.27 9.37 24.52
CA GLY A 161 16.53 9.65 23.28
C GLY A 161 15.95 8.38 22.63
N VAL A 162 15.57 7.38 23.42
CA VAL A 162 15.00 6.12 22.92
C VAL A 162 13.68 6.38 22.19
N ILE A 163 12.86 7.30 22.68
CA ILE A 163 11.57 7.62 22.07
C ILE A 163 11.75 8.27 20.71
N GLU A 164 12.67 9.23 20.60
CA GLU A 164 13.00 9.90 19.34
C GLU A 164 13.60 8.94 18.30
N THR A 165 14.44 8.01 18.75
CA THR A 165 15.12 7.04 17.87
C THR A 165 14.29 5.79 17.56
N ALA A 166 13.16 5.58 18.24
CA ALA A 166 12.30 4.41 18.07
C ALA A 166 11.85 4.19 16.60
N PRO A 167 11.44 5.20 15.81
CA PRO A 167 11.05 5.00 14.41
C PRO A 167 12.21 4.49 13.55
N LEU A 168 13.44 4.96 13.79
CA LEU A 168 14.62 4.49 13.07
C LEU A 168 14.96 3.04 13.44
N SER A 169 14.94 2.73 14.73
CA SER A 169 15.16 1.36 15.23
C SER A 169 14.12 0.38 14.68
N PHE A 170 12.86 0.81 14.62
CA PHE A 170 11.76 0.06 14.02
C PHE A 170 12.02 -0.26 12.55
N ARG A 171 12.39 0.74 11.73
CA ARG A 171 12.69 0.54 10.31
C ARG A 171 13.89 -0.38 10.08
N THR A 172 14.90 -0.30 10.95
CA THR A 172 16.04 -1.22 10.93
C THR A 172 15.58 -2.66 11.20
N LEU A 173 14.73 -2.85 12.22
CA LEU A 173 14.20 -4.16 12.57
C LEU A 173 13.33 -4.77 11.45
N LEU A 174 12.50 -3.93 10.81
CA LEU A 174 11.71 -4.33 9.64
C LEU A 174 12.59 -4.88 8.50
N GLY A 175 13.72 -4.23 8.23
CA GLY A 175 14.65 -4.68 7.18
C GLY A 175 15.31 -6.02 7.48
N VAL A 176 15.46 -6.38 8.75
CA VAL A 176 16.14 -7.61 9.19
C VAL A 176 15.15 -8.77 9.38
N LEU A 177 14.01 -8.52 10.04
CA LEU A 177 13.06 -9.57 10.44
C LEU A 177 11.86 -9.69 9.51
N GLY A 178 11.59 -8.67 8.69
CA GLY A 178 10.33 -8.54 7.97
C GLY A 178 9.19 -8.09 8.89
N ILE A 179 8.01 -7.90 8.28
CA ILE A 179 6.89 -7.19 8.90
C ILE A 179 6.35 -7.92 10.13
N GLU A 180 5.90 -9.16 9.96
CA GLU A 180 5.20 -9.88 11.04
C GLU A 180 6.09 -10.15 12.26
N ALA A 181 7.32 -10.57 12.05
CA ALA A 181 8.25 -10.84 13.15
C ALA A 181 8.61 -9.54 13.90
N THR A 182 8.78 -8.43 13.20
CA THR A 182 8.98 -7.11 13.81
C THR A 182 7.80 -6.70 14.69
N LEU A 183 6.57 -6.82 14.17
CA LEU A 183 5.35 -6.49 14.92
C LEU A 183 5.17 -7.40 16.15
N GLU A 184 5.42 -8.70 16.01
CA GLU A 184 5.38 -9.66 17.12
C GLU A 184 6.39 -9.29 18.20
N SER A 185 7.62 -8.91 17.84
CA SER A 185 8.66 -8.49 18.79
C SER A 185 8.27 -7.22 19.54
N LEU A 186 7.68 -6.23 18.86
CA LEU A 186 7.20 -4.99 19.51
C LEU A 186 6.09 -5.28 20.51
N ILE A 187 5.09 -6.06 20.12
CA ILE A 187 3.97 -6.40 21.02
C ILE A 187 4.50 -7.12 22.27
N LYS A 188 5.40 -8.09 22.10
CA LYS A 188 6.03 -8.80 23.22
C LYS A 188 6.85 -7.87 24.12
N SER A 189 7.55 -6.89 23.56
CA SER A 189 8.35 -5.94 24.35
C SER A 189 7.49 -5.05 25.27
N LEU A 190 6.22 -4.81 24.93
CA LEU A 190 5.28 -4.07 25.75
C LEU A 190 4.41 -4.97 26.63
N HIS A 191 4.30 -6.25 26.26
CA HIS A 191 3.59 -7.29 26.98
C HIS A 191 4.48 -8.05 27.98
N THR A 192 5.68 -7.58 28.32
CA THR A 192 6.48 -8.24 29.38
C THR A 192 5.61 -8.43 30.61
N GLU A 193 5.28 -9.69 30.91
CA GLU A 193 4.54 -10.07 32.10
C GLU A 193 5.30 -9.49 33.29
N ALA A 194 4.57 -8.88 34.22
CA ALA A 194 5.15 -8.62 35.53
C ALA A 194 5.49 -9.99 36.12
N SER A 195 6.73 -10.43 35.95
CA SER A 195 7.29 -11.52 36.73
C SER A 195 7.40 -11.01 38.17
N ASN A 196 6.36 -11.26 38.95
CA ASN A 196 6.31 -11.24 40.41
C ASN A 196 5.37 -12.34 40.88
#